data_AF-A0AAD5CFF1-F1
#
_entry.id   AF-A0AAD5CFF1-F1
#
_cell.length_a   1.000
_cell.length_b   1.000
_cell.length_c   1.000
_cell.angle_alpha   90.00
_cell.angle_beta   90.00
_cell.angle_gamma   90.00
#
_symmetry.space_group_name_H-M   'P 1'
#
loop_
_entity.id
_entity.type
_entity.pdbx_description
1 polymer ?
#
loop_
_entity_poly.entity_id
_entity_poly.type
_entity_poly.pdbx_seq_one_letter_code
_entity_poly.pdbx_strand_id
1 'polypeptide(L)'
;MIVMTTLMVQANVGMAQVCDPMKLVAPCISFITSNTPPAPDSECCNVLHVQNGCLCGYVKNPAYAPILQMPGTKTVAQACSIKIPDPNTCT
;
A
#
# COMPACT_ATOMS: atom_id res chain seq x y z
N MET A 1 44.74 -2.63 9.43
CA MET A 1 43.96 -1.78 8.53
C MET A 1 42.69 -2.52 8.13
N ILE A 2 41.55 -1.86 8.33
CA ILE A 2 40.21 -2.06 7.75
C ILE A 2 39.53 -3.43 8.02
N VAL A 3 38.77 -3.48 9.11
CA VAL A 3 37.66 -4.42 9.30
C VAL A 3 36.56 -4.00 8.33
N MET A 4 36.41 -4.74 7.22
CA MET A 4 35.31 -4.51 6.28
C MET A 4 34.03 -5.06 6.90
N THR A 5 33.31 -4.21 7.64
CA THR A 5 31.95 -4.51 8.06
C THR A 5 31.07 -4.58 6.82
N THR A 6 30.79 -5.80 6.37
CA THR A 6 29.79 -6.06 5.33
C THR A 6 28.44 -5.62 5.86
N LEU A 7 28.02 -4.41 5.52
CA LEU A 7 26.63 -3.98 5.60
C LEU A 7 25.85 -4.83 4.61
N MET A 8 25.25 -5.92 5.11
CA MET A 8 24.18 -6.60 4.42
C MET A 8 23.00 -5.64 4.39
N VAL A 9 22.98 -4.74 3.40
CA VAL A 9 21.75 -4.08 2.99
C VAL A 9 20.89 -5.18 2.41
N GLN A 10 20.03 -5.75 3.26
CA GLN A 10 18.92 -6.59 2.83
C GLN A 10 17.93 -5.65 2.12
N ALA A 11 18.28 -5.25 0.89
CA ALA A 11 17.28 -4.88 -0.08
C ALA A 11 16.55 -6.17 -0.36
N ASN A 12 15.44 -6.39 0.35
CA ASN A 12 14.49 -7.44 0.06
C ASN A 12 13.92 -7.14 -1.34
N VAL A 13 14.67 -7.49 -2.39
CA VAL A 13 14.16 -7.67 -3.75
C VAL A 13 13.33 -8.95 -3.73
N GLY A 14 12.26 -8.92 -2.92
CA GLY A 14 11.12 -9.79 -3.12
C GLY A 14 10.66 -9.54 -4.55
N MET A 15 10.46 -10.65 -5.29
CA MET A 15 9.81 -10.74 -6.59
C MET A 15 9.18 -9.41 -6.97
N ALA A 16 9.72 -8.70 -7.97
CA ALA A 16 9.27 -7.37 -8.36
C ALA A 16 7.78 -7.41 -8.76
N GLN A 17 6.89 -7.38 -7.76
CA GLN A 17 5.54 -6.90 -7.89
C GLN A 17 5.75 -5.47 -8.32
N VAL A 18 5.58 -5.20 -9.61
CA VAL A 18 5.67 -3.85 -10.14
C VAL A 18 4.65 -3.05 -9.34
N CYS A 19 5.14 -2.17 -8.47
CA CYS A 19 4.30 -1.32 -7.67
C CYS A 19 3.51 -0.45 -8.64
N ASP A 20 2.26 -0.83 -8.88
CA ASP A 20 1.40 -0.23 -9.89
C ASP A 20 0.17 0.33 -9.16
N PRO A 21 0.18 1.66 -8.91
CA PRO A 21 -0.91 2.33 -8.21
C PRO A 21 -2.22 2.25 -9.01
N MET A 22 -2.18 2.10 -10.34
CA MET A 22 -3.40 1.88 -11.12
C MET A 22 -4.00 0.50 -10.85
N LYS A 23 -3.18 -0.55 -10.76
CA LYS A 23 -3.66 -1.88 -10.37
C LYS A 23 -4.23 -1.90 -8.97
N LEU A 24 -3.69 -1.09 -8.06
CA LEU A 24 -4.19 -0.95 -6.69
C LEU A 24 -5.55 -0.22 -6.67
N VAL A 25 -5.64 0.90 -7.36
CA VAL A 25 -6.79 1.81 -7.25
C VAL A 25 -7.98 1.33 -8.09
N ALA A 26 -7.75 0.76 -9.28
CA ALA A 26 -8.81 0.35 -10.20
C ALA A 26 -9.90 -0.55 -9.55
N PRO A 27 -9.58 -1.62 -8.81
CA PRO A 27 -10.60 -2.45 -8.17
C PRO A 27 -11.21 -1.82 -6.91
N CYS A 28 -10.57 -0.80 -6.33
CA CYS A 28 -10.98 -0.19 -5.07
C CYS A 28 -11.71 1.17 -5.23
N ILE A 29 -11.58 1.83 -6.38
CA ILE A 29 -12.01 3.23 -6.55
C ILE A 29 -13.50 3.42 -6.30
N SER A 30 -14.35 2.51 -6.77
CA SER A 30 -15.81 2.58 -6.56
C SER A 30 -16.17 2.55 -5.07
N PHE A 31 -15.54 1.65 -4.30
CA PHE A 31 -15.72 1.55 -2.85
C PHE A 31 -15.21 2.81 -2.12
N ILE A 32 -14.06 3.35 -2.56
CA ILE A 32 -13.50 4.59 -2.02
C ILE A 32 -14.44 5.77 -2.28
N THR A 33 -14.93 5.94 -3.51
CA THR A 33 -15.79 7.07 -3.89
C THR A 33 -17.18 6.98 -3.28
N SER A 34 -17.74 5.77 -3.18
CA SER A 34 -19.07 5.54 -2.61
C SER A 34 -19.05 5.40 -1.08
N ASN A 35 -17.87 5.39 -0.46
CA ASN A 35 -17.67 5.13 0.97
C ASN A 35 -18.39 3.86 1.44
N THR A 36 -18.26 2.78 0.68
CA THR A 36 -18.88 1.49 0.99
C THR A 36 -17.80 0.43 1.23
N PRO A 37 -17.99 -0.48 2.18
CA PRO A 37 -17.02 -1.54 2.45
C PRO A 37 -17.08 -2.60 1.34
N PRO A 38 -15.93 -3.00 0.75
CA PRO A 38 -15.87 -4.18 -0.11
C PRO A 38 -16.02 -5.47 0.71
N ALA A 39 -16.32 -6.58 0.02
CA ALA A 39 -16.21 -7.90 0.62
C ALA A 39 -14.73 -8.24 0.93
N PRO A 40 -14.44 -8.98 2.02
CA PRO A 40 -13.06 -9.32 2.39
C PRO A 40 -12.27 -10.09 1.32
N ASP A 41 -12.96 -10.85 0.47
CA ASP A 41 -12.43 -11.64 -0.64
C ASP A 41 -12.49 -10.92 -2.00
N SER A 42 -12.86 -9.63 -2.01
CA SER A 42 -12.91 -8.83 -3.21
C SER A 42 -11.55 -8.70 -3.90
N GLU A 43 -11.57 -8.48 -5.21
CA GLU A 43 -10.36 -8.17 -5.98
C GLU A 43 -9.61 -6.97 -5.40
N CYS A 44 -10.34 -5.97 -4.87
CA CYS A 44 -9.76 -4.83 -4.18
C CYS A 44 -8.86 -5.26 -3.01
N CYS A 45 -9.38 -6.09 -2.10
CA CYS A 45 -8.60 -6.56 -0.96
C CYS A 45 -7.44 -7.44 -1.39
N ASN A 46 -7.65 -8.33 -2.37
CA ASN A 46 -6.59 -9.21 -2.88
C ASN A 46 -5.40 -8.40 -3.41
N VAL A 47 -5.65 -7.38 -4.25
CA VAL A 47 -4.56 -6.55 -4.81
C VAL A 47 -3.88 -5.71 -3.72
N LEU A 48 -4.62 -5.20 -2.73
CA LEU A 48 -4.04 -4.49 -1.59
C LEU A 48 -3.08 -5.37 -0.79
N HIS A 49 -3.42 -6.64 -0.55
CA HIS A 49 -2.53 -7.58 0.14
C HIS A 49 -1.28 -7.91 -0.67
N VAL A 50 -1.43 -8.14 -1.98
CA VAL A 50 -0.29 -8.42 -2.87
C VAL A 50 0.68 -7.23 -2.91
N GLN A 51 0.17 -6.01 -2.93
CA GLN A 51 0.98 -4.78 -2.98
C GLN A 51 1.27 -4.17 -1.60
N ASN A 52 1.08 -4.92 -0.51
CA ASN A 52 1.29 -4.42 0.84
C ASN A 52 2.70 -3.84 1.04
N GLY A 53 3.72 -4.45 0.43
CA GLY A 53 5.11 -3.95 0.45
C GLY A 53 5.32 -2.61 -0.28
N CYS A 54 4.42 -2.23 -1.19
CA CYS A 54 4.48 -0.97 -1.94
C CYS A 54 3.75 0.19 -1.22
N LEU A 55 2.91 -0.10 -0.21
CA LEU A 55 2.08 0.92 0.46
C LEU A 55 2.90 2.08 1.02
N CYS A 56 4.09 1.80 1.57
CA CYS A 56 5.00 2.84 2.04
C CYS A 56 5.43 3.83 0.95
N GLY A 57 5.63 3.35 -0.28
CA GLY A 57 5.93 4.22 -1.43
C GLY A 57 4.74 5.08 -1.81
N TYR A 58 3.52 4.54 -1.72
CA TYR A 58 2.30 5.28 -2.05
C TYR A 58 1.98 6.36 -1.02
N VAL A 59 2.09 6.08 0.28
CA VAL A 59 1.80 7.09 1.32
C VAL A 59 2.80 8.24 1.33
N LYS A 60 4.03 8.01 0.86
CA LYS A 60 5.06 9.06 0.71
C LYS A 60 4.85 9.93 -0.53
N ASN A 61 4.10 9.45 -1.52
CA ASN A 61 3.89 10.22 -2.75
C ASN A 61 2.72 11.20 -2.55
N PRO A 62 2.97 12.53 -2.59
CA PRO A 62 1.93 13.54 -2.36
C PRO A 62 0.80 13.48 -3.39
N ALA A 63 1.01 12.90 -4.57
CA ALA A 63 -0.04 12.72 -5.58
C ALA A 63 -1.20 11.82 -5.09
N TYR A 64 -0.94 10.92 -4.13
CA TYR A 64 -1.97 10.03 -3.57
C TYR A 64 -2.56 10.55 -2.24
N ALA A 65 -2.02 11.62 -1.68
CA ALA A 65 -2.51 12.19 -0.42
C ALA A 65 -4.04 12.49 -0.44
N PRO A 66 -4.62 13.05 -1.52
CA PRO A 66 -6.06 13.30 -1.56
C PRO A 66 -6.88 12.01 -1.43
N ILE A 67 -6.46 10.95 -2.12
CA ILE A 67 -7.14 9.65 -2.08
C ILE A 67 -6.99 9.01 -0.69
N LEU A 68 -5.79 9.04 -0.11
CA LEU A 68 -5.52 8.49 1.23
C LEU A 68 -6.31 9.18 2.35
N GLN A 69 -6.65 10.45 2.18
CA GLN A 69 -7.43 11.23 3.13
C GLN A 69 -8.95 11.02 3.00
N MET A 70 -9.43 10.37 1.94
CA MET A 70 -10.86 10.11 1.75
C MET A 70 -11.41 9.15 2.82
N PRO A 71 -12.66 9.35 3.29
CA PRO A 71 -13.29 8.44 4.25
C PRO A 71 -13.41 7.02 3.69
N GLY A 72 -13.71 6.86 2.39
CA GLY A 72 -13.80 5.55 1.76
C GLY A 72 -12.48 4.77 1.75
N THR A 73 -11.33 5.44 1.74
CA THR A 73 -10.04 4.76 1.84
C THR A 73 -9.85 4.12 3.22
N LYS A 74 -10.31 4.77 4.28
CA LYS A 74 -10.33 4.18 5.63
C LYS A 74 -11.30 3.01 5.71
N THR A 75 -12.49 3.15 5.10
CA THR A 75 -13.50 2.09 5.02
C THR A 75 -12.97 0.85 4.32
N VAL A 76 -12.32 1.02 3.16
CA VAL A 76 -11.69 -0.08 2.40
C VAL A 76 -10.55 -0.72 3.21
N ALA A 77 -9.67 0.08 3.81
CA ALA A 77 -8.56 -0.44 4.61
C ALA A 77 -9.06 -1.29 5.80
N GLN A 78 -10.13 -0.86 6.47
CA GLN A 78 -10.76 -1.62 7.55
C GLN A 78 -11.39 -2.91 7.05
N ALA A 79 -12.16 -2.87 5.95
CA ALA A 79 -12.81 -4.04 5.39
C ALA A 79 -11.81 -5.11 4.92
N CYS A 80 -10.70 -4.68 4.32
CA CYS A 80 -9.63 -5.55 3.86
C CYS A 80 -8.60 -5.90 4.96
N SER A 81 -8.79 -5.45 6.22
CA SER A 81 -7.81 -5.65 7.30
C SER A 81 -6.39 -5.19 6.96
N ILE A 82 -6.27 -4.11 6.19
CA ILE A 82 -5.01 -3.47 5.80
C ILE A 82 -4.72 -2.30 6.74
N LYS A 83 -3.52 -2.27 7.30
CA LYS A 83 -3.05 -1.10 8.05
C LYS A 83 -2.37 -0.13 7.08
N ILE A 84 -2.97 1.05 6.89
CA ILE A 84 -2.31 2.14 6.13
C ILE A 84 -1.07 2.57 6.92
N PRO A 85 0.14 2.49 6.35
CA PRO A 85 1.36 2.86 7.05
C PRO A 85 1.45 4.38 7.22
N ASP A 86 2.05 4.83 8.33
CA ASP A 86 2.35 6.24 8.52
C ASP A 86 3.55 6.63 7.64
N PRO A 87 3.44 7.66 6.79
CA PRO A 87 4.51 8.04 5.86
C PRO A 87 5.82 8.41 6.55
N ASN A 88 5.78 8.87 7.81
CA ASN A 88 6.96 9.20 8.61
C ASN A 88 7.62 7.98 9.25
N THR A 89 6.92 6.84 9.31
CA THR A 89 7.43 5.58 9.87
C THR A 89 7.97 4.61 8.80
N CYS A 90 7.66 4.89 7.54
CA CYS A 90 8.22 4.15 6.41
C CYS A 90 9.70 4.55 6.23
N THR A 91 10.64 3.73 6.68
CA THR A 91 12.08 3.89 6.44
C THR A 91 12.51 3.18 5.17
#